data_AF-A0A9W2VWQ8-F1
#
_entry.id   AF-A0A9W2VWQ8-F1
#
_cell.length_a   1.000
_cell.length_b   1.000
_cell.length_c   1.000
_cell.angle_alpha   90.00
_cell.angle_beta   90.00
_cell.angle_gamma   90.00
#
_symmetry.space_group_name_H-M   'P 1'
#
loop_
_entity.id
_entity.type
_entity.pdbx_description
1 polymer ?
#
loop_
_entity_poly.entity_id
_entity_poly.type
_entity_poly.pdbx_seq_one_letter_code
_entity_poly.pdbx_strand_id
1 'polypeptide(L)'
;MKLWDVVAVCLVLLHTASAFPLPAANMPEDYPDQFDDVMDFIQATIRRLKRSPEKQMALPPRRERNRQAAAANPENSRGKGRRGQRGRNRGCVLTAIHLNVTDLGLGYETKEELIFRYCSGSCDAAETMYDKILKNLSKNRRLVSDKVGQACCRPIAYDDDLSFLDDNLVYHILRKHSAKRCGCI
;
A
#
# COMPACT_ATOMS: atom_id res chain seq x y z
N MET A 1 35.70 11.90 -55.05
CA MET A 1 34.52 12.72 -54.67
C MET A 1 35.06 13.89 -53.89
N LYS A 2 34.98 15.10 -54.45
CA LYS A 2 35.65 16.28 -53.87
C LYS A 2 34.82 16.72 -52.66
N LEU A 3 35.47 17.23 -51.62
CA LEU A 3 34.82 17.68 -50.37
C LEU A 3 33.64 18.64 -50.64
N TRP A 4 33.69 19.34 -51.77
CA TRP A 4 32.72 20.29 -52.27
C TRP A 4 31.41 19.62 -52.74
N ASP A 5 31.48 18.36 -53.21
CA ASP A 5 30.30 17.57 -53.58
C ASP A 5 29.49 17.18 -52.34
N VAL A 6 30.16 16.87 -51.22
CA VAL A 6 29.51 16.52 -49.95
C VAL A 6 28.86 17.76 -49.30
N VAL A 7 29.54 18.91 -49.37
CA VAL A 7 28.99 20.18 -48.86
C VAL A 7 27.77 20.63 -49.68
N ALA A 8 27.80 20.44 -50.99
CA ALA A 8 26.65 20.74 -51.86
C ALA A 8 25.45 19.84 -51.56
N VAL A 9 25.65 18.53 -51.38
CA VAL A 9 24.58 17.58 -51.00
C VAL A 9 24.01 17.91 -49.61
N CYS A 10 24.87 18.26 -48.65
CA CYS A 10 24.42 18.68 -47.32
C CYS A 10 23.61 19.98 -47.37
N LEU A 11 24.04 21.00 -48.12
CA LEU A 11 23.32 22.26 -48.24
C LEU A 11 21.96 22.11 -48.93
N VAL A 12 21.86 21.23 -49.93
CA VAL A 12 20.59 20.91 -50.61
C VAL A 12 19.65 20.15 -49.67
N LEU A 13 20.14 19.16 -48.92
CA LEU A 13 19.33 18.44 -47.92
C LEU A 13 18.83 19.37 -46.79
N LEU A 14 19.66 20.31 -46.33
CA LEU A 14 19.30 21.29 -45.31
C LEU A 14 18.28 22.33 -45.81
N HIS A 15 18.29 22.69 -47.10
CA HIS A 15 17.31 23.61 -47.68
C HIS A 15 15.97 22.94 -48.06
N THR A 16 15.91 21.62 -48.19
CA THR A 16 14.65 20.88 -48.42
C THR A 16 13.90 20.51 -47.14
N ALA A 17 14.52 20.67 -45.96
CA ALA A 17 13.89 20.38 -44.67
C ALA A 17 13.10 21.57 -44.08
N SER A 18 13.12 22.75 -44.70
CA SER A 18 12.51 23.98 -44.16
C SER A 18 11.08 24.27 -44.66
N ALA A 19 10.43 23.34 -45.37
CA ALA A 19 9.07 23.50 -45.89
C ALA A 19 8.04 22.50 -45.33
N PHE A 20 8.29 21.95 -44.14
CA PHE A 20 7.26 21.23 -43.38
C PHE A 20 6.75 22.10 -42.23
N PRO A 21 5.50 22.58 -42.27
CA PRO A 21 4.91 23.25 -41.11
C PRO A 21 4.77 22.22 -39.98
N LEU A 22 5.44 22.48 -38.86
CA LEU A 22 5.23 21.73 -37.63
C LEU A 22 3.77 21.89 -37.21
N PRO A 23 3.07 20.82 -36.76
CA PRO A 23 1.75 20.99 -36.17
C PRO A 23 1.91 21.90 -34.96
N ALA A 24 1.21 23.04 -34.99
CA ALA A 24 1.09 23.91 -33.84
C ALA A 24 0.64 23.04 -32.66
N ALA A 25 1.50 22.92 -31.65
CA ALA A 25 1.11 22.37 -30.38
C ALA A 25 -0.03 23.26 -29.86
N ASN A 26 -1.26 22.73 -29.91
CA ASN A 26 -2.35 23.22 -29.09
C ASN A 26 -1.93 23.00 -27.63
N MET A 27 -1.28 24.00 -27.04
CA MET A 27 -1.17 24.09 -25.59
C MET A 27 -2.33 24.98 -25.11
N PRO A 28 -3.23 24.49 -24.25
CA PRO A 28 -4.19 25.35 -23.58
C PRO A 28 -3.42 26.31 -22.66
N GLU A 29 -3.42 27.59 -23.01
CA GLU A 29 -3.14 28.70 -22.09
C GLU A 29 -4.32 28.80 -21.11
N ASP A 30 -4.35 27.92 -20.11
CA ASP A 30 -5.27 28.08 -18.97
C ASP A 30 -4.78 27.27 -17.77
N TYR A 31 -3.83 27.82 -17.01
CA TYR A 31 -3.50 27.29 -15.68
C TYR A 31 -2.89 28.38 -14.78
N PRO A 32 -3.72 29.26 -14.16
CA PRO A 32 -3.30 29.95 -12.94
C PRO A 32 -4.17 29.66 -11.70
N ASP A 33 -5.35 29.07 -11.82
CA ASP A 33 -6.29 29.03 -10.68
C ASP A 33 -5.91 28.06 -9.54
N GLN A 34 -5.08 27.06 -9.82
CA GLN A 34 -4.72 26.05 -8.81
C GLN A 34 -3.57 26.49 -7.89
N PHE A 35 -2.79 27.50 -8.28
CA PHE A 35 -1.68 28.00 -7.47
C PHE A 35 -2.14 29.01 -6.42
N ASP A 36 -3.19 29.79 -6.71
CA ASP A 36 -3.74 30.76 -5.75
C ASP A 36 -4.31 30.06 -4.51
N ASP A 37 -5.05 28.97 -4.68
CA ASP A 37 -5.58 28.16 -3.57
C ASP A 37 -4.46 27.59 -2.67
N VAL A 38 -3.37 27.13 -3.29
CA VAL A 38 -2.21 26.57 -2.56
C VAL A 38 -1.48 27.69 -1.82
N MET A 39 -1.30 28.84 -2.45
CA MET A 39 -0.66 30.00 -1.82
C MET A 39 -1.49 30.57 -0.67
N ASP A 40 -2.82 30.58 -0.79
CA ASP A 40 -3.74 30.98 0.27
C ASP A 40 -3.70 30.02 1.46
N PHE A 41 -3.62 28.71 1.21
CA PHE A 41 -3.45 27.71 2.27
C PHE A 41 -2.13 27.90 3.03
N ILE A 42 -1.03 28.14 2.29
CA ILE A 42 0.28 28.41 2.88
C ILE A 42 0.23 29.71 3.69
N GLN A 43 -0.35 30.78 3.15
CA GLN A 43 -0.43 32.08 3.83
C GLN A 43 -1.32 32.02 5.08
N ALA A 44 -2.44 31.28 5.04
CA ALA A 44 -3.30 31.04 6.19
C ALA A 44 -2.58 30.28 7.32
N THR A 45 -1.73 29.32 6.97
CA THR A 45 -0.93 28.54 7.92
C THR A 45 0.14 29.41 8.60
N ILE A 46 0.86 30.24 7.82
CA ILE A 46 1.87 31.17 8.37
C ILE A 46 1.21 32.23 9.27
N ARG A 47 0.05 32.76 8.89
CA ARG A 47 -0.70 33.73 9.70
C ARG A 47 -1.20 33.14 11.03
N ARG A 48 -1.53 31.84 11.06
CA ARG A 48 -1.88 31.13 12.31
C ARG A 48 -0.68 30.95 13.23
N LEU A 49 0.48 30.59 12.68
CA LEU A 49 1.72 30.45 13.46
C LEU A 49 2.17 31.80 14.05
N LYS A 50 2.05 32.90 13.28
CA LYS A 50 2.38 34.26 13.75
C LYS A 50 1.41 34.84 14.80
N ARG A 51 0.21 34.25 14.97
CA ARG A 51 -0.79 34.70 15.96
C ARG A 51 -0.69 34.01 17.32
N SER A 52 0.19 33.03 17.49
CA SER A 52 0.46 32.46 18.82
C SER A 52 1.36 33.40 19.61
N PRO A 53 0.94 33.94 20.77
CA PRO A 53 1.83 34.69 21.63
C PRO A 53 2.80 33.73 22.32
N GLU A 54 4.10 34.04 22.24
CA GLU A 54 5.09 33.55 23.18
C GLU A 54 4.63 33.82 24.61
N LYS A 55 4.45 32.75 25.40
CA LYS A 55 4.40 32.88 26.86
C LYS A 55 5.21 31.78 27.51
N GLN A 56 6.39 32.19 27.97
CA GLN A 56 7.27 31.50 28.91
C GLN A 56 6.49 31.08 30.17
N MET A 57 6.76 29.88 30.67
CA MET A 57 6.64 29.47 32.09
C MET A 57 7.23 28.05 32.22
N ALA A 58 8.47 27.95 32.68
CA ALA A 58 8.83 27.74 34.09
C ALA A 58 8.82 26.25 34.49
N LEU A 59 10.03 25.69 34.59
CA LEU A 59 10.35 24.40 35.21
C LEU A 59 9.90 24.39 36.69
N PRO A 60 9.27 23.32 37.21
CA PRO A 60 9.18 23.12 38.65
C PRO A 60 10.47 22.47 39.21
N PRO A 61 10.84 22.76 40.48
CA PRO A 61 12.12 22.36 41.05
C PRO A 61 12.15 20.90 41.50
N ARG A 62 13.37 20.36 41.40
CA ARG A 62 13.82 19.04 41.84
C ARG A 62 13.63 18.91 43.37
N ARG A 63 12.61 18.17 43.82
CA ARG A 63 12.44 17.85 45.24
C ARG A 63 13.13 16.53 45.54
N GLU A 64 14.36 16.67 45.99
CA GLU A 64 15.19 15.64 46.60
C GLU A 64 14.62 15.33 47.99
N ARG A 65 14.09 14.12 48.19
CA ARG A 65 13.86 13.59 49.54
C ARG A 65 14.18 12.10 49.59
N ASN A 66 15.42 11.89 49.98
CA ASN A 66 15.87 10.92 50.98
C ASN A 66 15.73 9.43 50.66
N ARG A 67 16.90 8.85 50.35
CA ARG A 67 17.23 7.43 50.56
C ARG A 67 16.98 7.06 52.01
N GLN A 68 16.30 5.94 52.23
CA GLN A 68 16.56 5.03 53.35
C GLN A 68 16.17 3.62 52.92
N ALA A 69 17.06 2.70 53.26
CA ALA A 69 17.19 1.36 52.72
C ALA A 69 16.20 0.36 53.32
N ALA A 70 15.88 -0.70 52.57
CA ALA A 70 15.78 -2.07 53.07
C ALA A 70 15.74 -3.05 51.88
N ALA A 71 16.54 -4.10 51.98
CA ALA A 71 16.78 -5.11 50.97
C ALA A 71 15.67 -6.17 50.91
N ALA A 72 15.34 -6.68 49.71
CA ALA A 72 14.92 -8.07 49.47
C ALA A 72 14.74 -8.37 47.96
N ASN A 73 15.64 -9.20 47.43
CA ASN A 73 15.45 -10.30 46.46
C ASN A 73 14.61 -10.11 45.17
N PRO A 74 15.19 -10.22 43.95
CA PRO A 74 14.42 -10.43 42.73
C PRO A 74 14.55 -11.89 42.26
N GLU A 75 13.74 -12.78 42.80
CA GLU A 75 13.40 -14.01 42.10
C GLU A 75 11.96 -13.93 41.58
N ASN A 76 11.85 -14.22 40.28
CA ASN A 76 10.66 -14.67 39.59
C ASN A 76 9.59 -13.62 39.20
N SER A 77 9.73 -13.11 37.98
CA SER A 77 8.57 -12.78 37.13
C SER A 77 8.95 -12.77 35.64
N ARG A 78 9.54 -13.87 35.17
CA ARG A 78 9.53 -14.24 33.75
C ARG A 78 8.16 -14.83 33.45
N GLY A 79 7.20 -14.01 33.03
CA GLY A 79 5.89 -14.52 32.67
C GLY A 79 4.83 -13.46 32.44
N LYS A 80 4.91 -12.72 31.34
CA LYS A 80 3.69 -12.23 30.69
C LYS A 80 3.92 -12.04 29.20
N GLY A 81 3.68 -13.12 28.46
CA GLY A 81 3.61 -13.12 27.01
C GLY A 81 2.60 -12.08 26.54
N ARG A 82 3.09 -10.93 26.09
CA ARG A 82 2.34 -9.95 25.30
C ARG A 82 2.46 -10.28 23.81
N ARG A 83 2.18 -11.53 23.43
CA ARG A 83 2.00 -11.93 22.03
C ARG A 83 0.60 -12.52 21.91
N GLY A 84 -0.37 -11.69 21.53
CA GLY A 84 -1.73 -12.18 21.27
C GLY A 84 -2.80 -11.10 21.10
N GLN A 85 -2.56 -9.85 21.51
CA GLN A 85 -3.60 -8.83 21.52
C GLN A 85 -3.28 -7.63 20.60
N ARG A 86 -2.97 -7.90 19.34
CA ARG A 86 -2.87 -6.89 18.26
C ARG A 86 -3.79 -7.23 17.08
N GLY A 87 -4.86 -7.98 17.32
CA GLY A 87 -5.55 -8.75 16.26
C GLY A 87 -6.96 -8.30 15.87
N ARG A 88 -7.54 -7.26 16.49
CA ARG A 88 -8.96 -6.91 16.19
C ARG A 88 -9.17 -5.88 15.09
N ASN A 89 -8.16 -5.06 14.77
CA ASN A 89 -8.29 -3.99 13.76
C ASN A 89 -7.15 -4.03 12.73
N ARG A 90 -6.68 -5.22 12.34
CA ARG A 90 -5.79 -5.32 11.18
C ARG A 90 -6.70 -5.19 9.95
N GLY A 91 -6.44 -4.16 9.13
CA GLY A 91 -7.08 -4.03 7.83
C GLY A 91 -6.74 -5.22 6.93
N CYS A 92 -7.08 -5.14 5.64
CA CYS A 92 -6.74 -6.20 4.70
C CYS A 92 -5.21 -6.32 4.52
N VAL A 93 -4.63 -7.43 5.00
CA VAL A 93 -3.19 -7.66 5.04
C VAL A 93 -2.79 -8.97 4.38
N LEU A 94 -1.58 -8.98 3.83
CA LEU A 94 -0.94 -10.17 3.28
C LEU A 94 -0.19 -10.92 4.38
N THR A 95 -0.44 -12.22 4.50
CA THR A 95 0.24 -13.12 5.46
C THR A 95 0.92 -14.25 4.69
N ALA A 96 2.10 -14.69 5.14
CA ALA A 96 2.87 -15.77 4.54
C ALA A 96 3.03 -16.94 5.52
N ILE A 97 2.97 -18.15 5.01
CA ILE A 97 3.21 -19.41 5.73
C ILE A 97 4.06 -20.34 4.85
N HIS A 98 5.03 -21.01 5.46
CA HIS A 98 5.82 -22.04 4.79
C HIS A 98 5.09 -23.38 4.94
N LEU A 99 4.88 -24.08 3.83
CA LEU A 99 4.11 -25.32 3.75
C LEU A 99 4.79 -26.30 2.79
N ASN A 100 4.49 -27.59 2.93
CA ASN A 100 4.74 -28.55 1.86
C ASN A 100 3.66 -28.44 0.78
N VAL A 101 3.95 -28.88 -0.44
CA VAL A 101 2.94 -28.97 -1.50
C VAL A 101 1.82 -29.94 -1.12
N THR A 102 2.13 -31.01 -0.37
CA THR A 102 1.16 -31.98 0.15
C THR A 102 0.17 -31.36 1.15
N ASP A 103 0.60 -30.37 1.94
CA ASP A 103 -0.23 -29.67 2.93
C ASP A 103 -1.36 -28.86 2.27
N LEU A 104 -1.26 -28.58 0.96
CA LEU A 104 -2.31 -27.90 0.19
C LEU A 104 -3.54 -28.80 -0.06
N GLY A 105 -3.43 -30.12 0.14
CA GLY A 105 -4.54 -31.05 -0.03
C GLY A 105 -5.03 -31.19 -1.48
N LEU A 106 -4.17 -30.92 -2.46
CA LEU A 106 -4.49 -30.98 -3.90
C LEU A 106 -4.27 -32.37 -4.52
N GLY A 107 -3.82 -33.35 -3.73
CA GLY A 107 -3.61 -34.74 -4.17
C GLY A 107 -2.25 -35.01 -4.82
N TYR A 108 -1.30 -34.09 -4.72
CA TYR A 108 0.08 -34.30 -5.18
C TYR A 108 0.91 -35.02 -4.13
N GLU A 109 1.65 -36.04 -4.56
CA GLU A 109 2.63 -36.76 -3.75
C GLU A 109 4.04 -36.24 -4.10
N THR A 110 4.54 -35.30 -3.31
CA THR A 110 5.87 -34.69 -3.51
C THR A 110 6.45 -34.24 -2.18
N LYS A 111 7.78 -34.07 -2.15
CA LYS A 111 8.53 -33.51 -1.02
C LYS A 111 8.90 -32.03 -1.22
N GLU A 112 8.38 -31.40 -2.27
CA GLU A 112 8.61 -29.97 -2.50
C GLU A 112 7.84 -29.08 -1.51
N GLU A 113 8.46 -27.95 -1.20
CA GLU A 113 7.97 -26.94 -0.25
C GLU A 113 7.68 -25.61 -0.96
N LEU A 114 6.78 -24.81 -0.40
CA LEU A 114 6.49 -23.47 -0.89
C LEU A 114 6.18 -22.47 0.24
N ILE A 115 6.25 -21.19 -0.11
CA ILE A 115 5.73 -20.11 0.72
C ILE A 115 4.35 -19.73 0.19
N PHE A 116 3.30 -20.16 0.88
CA PHE A 116 1.94 -19.80 0.56
C PHE A 116 1.59 -18.46 1.22
N ARG A 117 1.12 -17.50 0.41
CA ARG A 117 0.63 -16.21 0.91
C ARG A 117 -0.88 -16.08 0.71
N TYR A 118 -1.55 -15.53 1.71
CA TYR A 118 -3.00 -15.33 1.70
C TYR A 118 -3.40 -13.97 2.27
N CYS A 119 -4.59 -13.53 1.85
CA CYS A 119 -5.19 -12.29 2.29
C CYS A 119 -6.13 -12.54 3.46
N SER A 120 -5.97 -11.77 4.54
CA SER A 120 -6.85 -11.83 5.71
C SER A 120 -6.98 -10.45 6.36
N GLY A 121 -8.02 -10.27 7.15
CA GLY A 121 -8.30 -9.02 7.86
C GLY A 121 -9.65 -8.41 7.48
N SER A 122 -9.93 -7.25 8.09
CA SER A 122 -11.18 -6.51 7.93
C SER A 122 -11.11 -5.48 6.80
N CYS A 123 -12.26 -5.18 6.19
CA CYS A 123 -12.40 -4.19 5.12
C CYS A 123 -13.22 -2.95 5.53
N ASP A 124 -13.50 -2.79 6.82
CA ASP A 124 -14.32 -1.69 7.38
C ASP A 124 -13.71 -0.30 7.11
N ALA A 125 -12.38 -0.21 6.93
CA ALA A 125 -11.69 1.05 6.69
C ALA A 125 -11.74 1.52 5.21
N ALA A 126 -12.03 0.61 4.28
CA ALA A 126 -12.05 0.90 2.84
C ALA A 126 -13.48 1.03 2.27
N GLU A 127 -14.47 1.32 3.14
CA GLU A 127 -15.89 1.42 2.77
C GLU A 127 -16.12 2.47 1.67
N THR A 128 -16.50 2.00 0.48
CA THR A 128 -16.95 2.86 -0.63
C THR A 128 -18.33 3.45 -0.33
N MET A 129 -18.79 4.40 -1.15
CA MET A 129 -20.17 4.91 -1.02
C MET A 129 -21.20 3.78 -1.17
N TYR A 130 -20.95 2.83 -2.07
CA TYR A 130 -21.82 1.67 -2.28
C TYR A 130 -21.93 0.82 -1.01
N ASP A 131 -20.80 0.54 -0.35
CA ASP A 131 -20.78 -0.23 0.92
C ASP A 131 -21.53 0.49 2.03
N LYS A 132 -21.40 1.82 2.12
CA LYS A 132 -22.15 2.64 3.09
C LYS A 132 -23.65 2.56 2.84
N ILE A 133 -24.08 2.64 1.58
CA ILE A 133 -25.49 2.49 1.20
C ILE A 133 -25.99 1.10 1.59
N LEU A 134 -25.27 0.03 1.24
CA LEU A 134 -25.65 -1.33 1.60
C LEU A 134 -25.76 -1.52 3.12
N LYS A 135 -24.78 -1.02 3.87
CA LYS A 135 -24.79 -1.05 5.34
C LYS A 135 -25.99 -0.31 5.93
N ASN A 136 -26.36 0.84 5.36
CA ASN A 136 -27.54 1.59 5.79
C ASN A 136 -28.85 0.90 5.43
N LEU A 137 -28.97 0.33 4.23
CA LEU A 137 -30.17 -0.36 3.78
C LEU A 137 -30.39 -1.68 4.56
N SER A 138 -29.32 -2.40 4.89
CA SER A 138 -29.35 -3.57 5.78
C SER A 138 -29.82 -3.16 7.18
N LYS A 139 -29.22 -2.12 7.78
CA LYS A 139 -29.65 -1.59 9.09
C LYS A 139 -31.12 -1.19 9.12
N ASN A 140 -31.61 -0.57 8.05
CA ASN A 140 -33.00 -0.12 7.93
C ASN A 140 -33.96 -1.24 7.50
N ARG A 141 -33.49 -2.50 7.39
CA ARG A 141 -34.26 -3.68 6.94
C ARG A 141 -34.99 -3.45 5.61
N ARG A 142 -34.38 -2.66 4.73
CA ARG A 142 -34.90 -2.38 3.38
C ARG A 142 -34.38 -3.35 2.33
N LEU A 143 -33.36 -4.13 2.67
CA LEU A 143 -32.88 -5.22 1.83
C LEU A 143 -33.66 -6.49 2.17
N VAL A 144 -34.19 -7.14 1.14
CA VAL A 144 -34.94 -8.41 1.25
C VAL A 144 -34.05 -9.54 1.81
N SER A 145 -32.73 -9.40 1.68
CA SER A 145 -31.73 -10.32 2.22
C SER A 145 -30.63 -9.52 2.90
N ASP A 146 -30.33 -9.82 4.16
CA ASP A 146 -29.15 -9.30 4.86
C ASP A 146 -27.84 -9.91 4.35
N LYS A 147 -27.91 -10.87 3.40
CA LYS A 147 -26.76 -11.52 2.77
C LYS A 147 -26.22 -10.74 1.57
N VAL A 148 -26.40 -9.42 1.52
CA VAL A 148 -25.73 -8.65 0.47
C VAL A 148 -24.24 -8.60 0.80
N GLY A 149 -23.43 -9.05 -0.15
CA GLY A 149 -21.98 -9.16 0.02
C GLY A 149 -21.37 -7.80 0.33
N GLN A 150 -20.67 -7.72 1.47
CA GLN A 150 -19.79 -6.61 1.80
C GLN A 150 -18.41 -6.83 1.16
N ALA A 151 -17.65 -5.75 0.98
CA ALA A 151 -16.28 -5.85 0.53
C ALA A 151 -15.46 -6.81 1.41
N CYS A 152 -14.77 -7.76 0.78
CA CYS A 152 -13.99 -8.79 1.46
C CYS A 152 -12.50 -8.65 1.15
N CYS A 153 -11.65 -9.02 2.10
CA CYS A 153 -10.21 -9.01 1.88
C CYS A 153 -9.81 -10.18 0.95
N ARG A 154 -9.49 -9.87 -0.30
CA ARG A 154 -9.19 -10.87 -1.34
C ARG A 154 -7.88 -10.54 -2.08
N PRO A 155 -7.26 -11.52 -2.75
CA PRO A 155 -6.12 -11.27 -3.61
C PRO A 155 -6.52 -10.42 -4.82
N ILE A 156 -5.82 -9.32 -5.04
CA ILE A 156 -5.93 -8.48 -6.26
C ILE A 156 -4.78 -8.76 -7.25
N ALA A 157 -3.78 -9.53 -6.82
CA ALA A 157 -2.72 -10.06 -7.65
C ALA A 157 -2.24 -11.38 -7.05
N TYR A 158 -1.74 -12.27 -7.91
CA TYR A 158 -1.19 -13.56 -7.54
C TYR A 158 0.33 -13.58 -7.72
N ASP A 159 0.98 -14.45 -6.97
CA ASP A 159 2.40 -14.76 -7.16
C ASP A 159 2.61 -15.53 -8.47
N ASP A 160 3.89 -15.69 -8.83
CA ASP A 160 4.31 -16.40 -10.03
C ASP A 160 3.94 -17.89 -9.96
N ASP A 161 3.87 -18.56 -11.11
CA ASP A 161 3.54 -19.98 -11.19
C ASP A 161 4.61 -20.83 -10.48
N LEU A 162 4.18 -21.77 -9.63
CA LEU A 162 5.08 -22.72 -8.96
C LEU A 162 5.15 -24.00 -9.78
N SER A 163 6.35 -24.42 -10.17
CA SER A 163 6.59 -25.70 -10.85
C SER A 163 7.32 -26.65 -9.91
N PHE A 164 6.83 -27.88 -9.80
CA PHE A 164 7.43 -28.91 -8.95
C PHE A 164 7.39 -30.28 -9.64
N LEU A 165 8.25 -31.19 -9.18
CA LEU A 165 8.29 -32.59 -9.60
C LEU A 165 7.67 -33.47 -8.52
N ASP A 166 6.79 -34.39 -8.92
CA ASP A 166 6.23 -35.38 -8.00
C ASP A 166 7.13 -36.61 -7.83
N ASP A 167 6.76 -37.50 -6.91
CA ASP A 167 7.51 -38.74 -6.64
C ASP A 167 7.52 -39.70 -7.85
N ASN A 168 6.62 -39.51 -8.82
CA ASN A 168 6.56 -40.25 -10.09
C ASN A 168 7.36 -39.58 -11.22
N LEU A 169 8.15 -38.55 -10.90
CA LEU A 169 8.93 -37.76 -11.86
C LEU A 169 8.08 -37.04 -12.92
N VAL A 170 6.86 -36.65 -12.57
CA VAL A 170 5.96 -35.84 -13.41
C VAL A 170 5.98 -34.40 -12.94
N TYR A 171 6.17 -33.48 -13.90
CA TYR A 171 6.15 -32.04 -13.64
C TYR A 171 4.71 -31.52 -13.53
N HIS A 172 4.46 -30.69 -12.52
CA HIS A 172 3.20 -30.01 -12.30
C HIS A 172 3.41 -28.51 -12.13
N ILE A 173 2.38 -27.72 -12.44
CA ILE A 173 2.42 -26.25 -12.35
C ILE A 173 1.17 -25.74 -11.63
N LEU A 174 1.37 -25.02 -10.52
CA LEU A 174 0.30 -24.34 -9.79
C LEU A 174 0.21 -22.89 -10.20
N ARG A 175 -0.93 -22.52 -10.80
CA ARG A 175 -1.24 -21.14 -11.19
C ARG A 175 -2.18 -20.48 -10.21
N LYS A 176 -2.01 -19.17 -10.00
CA LYS A 176 -2.87 -18.36 -9.11
C LYS A 176 -3.08 -18.98 -7.72
N HIS A 177 -2.05 -19.68 -7.23
CA HIS A 177 -2.12 -20.44 -5.99
C HIS A 177 -1.83 -19.57 -4.76
N SER A 178 -0.90 -18.61 -4.85
CA SER A 178 -0.51 -17.72 -3.75
C SER A 178 -0.81 -16.25 -4.06
N ALA A 179 -1.14 -15.46 -3.04
CA ALA A 179 -1.46 -14.04 -3.18
C ALA A 179 -0.20 -13.16 -3.17
N LYS A 180 -0.10 -12.22 -4.11
CA LYS A 180 0.98 -11.21 -4.17
C LYS A 180 0.57 -9.88 -3.55
N ARG A 181 -0.69 -9.50 -3.72
CA ARG A 181 -1.26 -8.27 -3.14
C ARG A 181 -2.70 -8.50 -2.71
N CYS A 182 -3.09 -7.83 -1.63
CA CYS A 182 -4.44 -7.90 -1.07
C CYS A 182 -5.17 -6.57 -1.22
N GLY A 183 -6.49 -6.65 -1.37
CA GLY A 183 -7.37 -5.49 -1.43
C GLY A 183 -8.78 -5.84 -0.94
N CYS A 184 -9.55 -4.81 -0.63
CA CYS A 184 -10.98 -4.93 -0.34
C CYS A 184 -11.74 -4.79 -1.65
N ILE A 185 -12.45 -5.85 -2.05
CA ILE A 185 -13.25 -5.95 -3.28
C ILE A 185 -14.59 -6.61 -3.02
#